data_AF-A0AAV7NAR6-F1
#
_entry.id   AF-A0AAV7NAR6-F1
#
_cell.length_a   1.000
_cell.length_b   1.000
_cell.length_c   1.000
_cell.angle_alpha   90.00
_cell.angle_beta   90.00
_cell.angle_gamma   90.00
#
_symmetry.space_group_name_H-M   'P 1'
#
loop_
_entity.id
_entity.type
_entity.pdbx_description
1 polymer ?
#
loop_
_entity_poly.entity_id
_entity_poly.type
_entity_poly.pdbx_seq_one_letter_code
_entity_poly.pdbx_strand_id
1 'polypeptide(L)'
;MQFSLTKIDGGIDAVSFRMDRLSEHLDKLAEFPDMIERSVSEVEDEQVTTSEQQKQLHKALSSLQAKTEDLETCSCKNNLHIVGLAESTNLGNMEKYVSQLFIDLMGCETFSDIFMVERAYCSFPIA
;
A
#
# COMPACT_ATOMS: atom_id res chain seq x y z
N MET A 1 74.02 -37.92 9.63
CA MET A 1 72.94 -38.39 8.75
C MET A 1 71.60 -38.55 9.49
N GLN A 2 71.55 -39.23 10.65
CA GLN A 2 70.31 -39.40 11.45
C GLN A 2 69.62 -38.09 11.88
N PHE A 3 70.38 -37.08 12.35
CA PHE A 3 69.80 -35.78 12.75
C PHE A 3 69.08 -35.07 11.59
N SER A 4 69.63 -35.16 10.38
CA SER A 4 69.04 -34.58 9.18
C SER A 4 67.72 -35.25 8.79
N LEU A 5 67.63 -36.58 8.95
CA LEU A 5 66.41 -37.36 8.70
C LEU A 5 65.29 -37.00 9.69
N THR A 6 65.58 -36.90 10.98
CA THR A 6 64.57 -36.53 12.00
C THR A 6 63.95 -35.14 11.79
N LYS A 7 64.75 -34.19 11.29
CA LYS A 7 64.27 -32.84 10.96
C LYS A 7 63.38 -32.81 9.72
N ILE A 8 63.64 -33.69 8.77
CA ILE A 8 62.82 -33.88 7.56
C ILE A 8 61.49 -34.53 7.95
N ASP A 9 61.50 -35.57 8.79
CA ASP A 9 60.30 -36.25 9.31
C ASP A 9 59.35 -35.27 10.02
N GLY A 10 59.86 -34.47 10.96
CA GLY A 10 59.04 -33.46 11.64
C GLY A 10 58.51 -32.37 10.70
N GLY A 11 59.21 -32.08 9.60
CA GLY A 11 58.72 -31.21 8.54
C GLY A 11 57.59 -31.84 7.73
N ILE A 12 57.69 -33.13 7.43
CA ILE A 12 56.65 -33.91 6.74
C ILE A 12 55.39 -34.00 7.61
N ASP A 13 55.53 -34.31 8.90
CA ASP A 13 54.41 -34.35 9.85
C ASP A 13 53.69 -32.99 9.94
N ALA A 14 54.45 -31.90 10.01
CA ALA A 14 53.89 -30.55 10.04
C ALA A 14 53.17 -30.18 8.74
N VAL A 15 53.66 -30.64 7.59
CA VAL A 15 53.00 -30.47 6.29
C VAL A 15 51.73 -31.31 6.22
N SER A 16 51.76 -32.57 6.69
CA SER A 16 50.60 -33.45 6.71
C SER A 16 49.48 -32.86 7.56
N PHE A 17 49.81 -32.39 8.77
CA PHE A 17 48.83 -31.73 9.65
C PHE A 17 48.19 -30.48 9.00
N ARG A 18 48.99 -29.68 8.28
CA ARG A 18 48.47 -28.51 7.55
C ARG A 18 47.60 -28.92 6.36
N MET A 19 47.93 -30.03 5.71
CA MET A 19 47.20 -30.57 4.57
C MET A 19 45.84 -31.14 5.01
N ASP A 20 45.79 -31.85 6.13
CA ASP A 20 44.53 -32.34 6.74
C ASP A 20 43.62 -31.16 7.11
N ARG A 21 44.20 -30.12 7.72
CA ARG A 21 43.46 -28.90 8.07
C ARG A 21 42.97 -28.14 6.84
N LEU A 22 43.76 -28.10 5.77
CA LEU A 22 43.33 -27.51 4.49
C LEU A 22 42.19 -28.32 3.87
N SER A 23 42.24 -29.65 3.94
CA SER A 23 41.13 -30.51 3.49
C SER A 23 39.85 -30.18 4.24
N GLU A 24 39.90 -30.10 5.57
CA GLU A 24 38.73 -29.76 6.39
C GLU A 24 38.15 -28.38 6.04
N HIS A 25 39.01 -27.40 5.78
CA HIS A 25 38.57 -26.08 5.33
C HIS A 25 37.98 -26.09 3.92
N LEU A 26 38.51 -26.91 3.01
CA LEU A 26 37.97 -27.07 1.66
C LEU A 26 36.60 -27.77 1.67
N ASP A 27 36.41 -28.77 2.53
CA ASP A 27 35.12 -29.45 2.69
C ASP A 27 34.05 -28.48 3.19
N LYS A 28 34.37 -27.70 4.23
CA LYS A 28 33.48 -26.63 4.73
C LYS A 28 33.19 -25.57 3.69
N LEU A 29 34.19 -25.20 2.89
CA LEU A 29 34.03 -24.22 1.81
C LEU A 29 33.20 -24.79 0.66
N ALA A 30 33.22 -26.11 0.43
CA ALA A 30 32.38 -26.76 -0.59
C ALA A 30 30.91 -26.80 -0.17
N GLU A 31 30.62 -26.96 1.12
CA GLU A 31 29.23 -26.97 1.65
C GLU A 31 28.60 -25.58 1.72
N PHE A 32 29.41 -24.53 1.87
CA PHE A 32 28.93 -23.17 2.06
C PHE A 32 28.15 -22.58 0.86
N PRO A 33 28.60 -22.75 -0.40
CA PRO A 33 27.84 -22.39 -1.60
C PRO A 33 26.46 -23.05 -1.65
N ASP A 34 26.37 -24.35 -1.40
CA ASP A 34 25.10 -25.09 -1.43
C ASP A 34 24.11 -24.56 -0.39
N MET A 35 24.61 -24.20 0.80
CA MET A 35 23.79 -23.61 1.85
C MET A 35 23.29 -22.22 1.45
N ILE A 36 24.16 -21.39 0.86
CA ILE A 36 23.77 -20.08 0.34
C ILE A 36 22.74 -20.24 -0.77
N GLU A 37 22.96 -21.12 -1.72
CA GLU A 37 22.06 -21.34 -2.86
C GLU A 37 20.64 -21.72 -2.38
N ARG A 38 20.54 -22.64 -1.40
CA ARG A 38 19.23 -22.97 -0.79
C ARG A 38 18.59 -21.77 -0.12
N SER A 39 19.34 -21.02 0.67
CA SER A 39 18.80 -19.84 1.36
C SER A 39 18.35 -18.75 0.40
N VAL A 40 19.06 -18.57 -0.72
CA VAL A 40 18.68 -17.62 -1.77
C VAL A 40 17.42 -18.09 -2.46
N SER A 41 17.31 -19.39 -2.80
CA SER A 41 16.10 -19.94 -3.40
C SER A 41 14.86 -19.77 -2.52
N GLU A 42 14.98 -19.99 -1.21
CA GLU A 42 13.89 -19.78 -0.26
C GLU A 42 13.45 -18.30 -0.21
N VAL A 43 14.41 -17.38 -0.16
CA VAL A 43 14.13 -15.93 -0.17
C VAL A 43 13.49 -15.49 -1.49
N GLU A 44 13.94 -16.03 -2.62
CA GLU A 44 13.35 -15.75 -3.93
C GLU A 44 11.89 -16.22 -4.02
N ASP A 45 11.59 -17.42 -3.52
CA ASP A 45 10.22 -17.95 -3.46
C ASP A 45 9.29 -17.13 -2.55
N GLU A 46 9.80 -16.70 -1.39
CA GLU A 46 9.08 -15.81 -0.49
C GLU A 46 8.83 -14.44 -1.13
N GLN A 47 9.82 -13.91 -1.86
CA GLN A 47 9.70 -12.63 -2.57
C GLN A 47 8.63 -12.71 -3.66
N VAL A 48 8.59 -13.79 -4.44
CA VAL A 48 7.57 -14.02 -5.47
C VAL A 48 6.18 -14.07 -4.84
N THR A 49 6.04 -14.82 -3.75
CA THR A 49 4.76 -14.96 -3.03
C THR A 49 4.28 -13.62 -2.48
N THR A 50 5.17 -12.86 -1.85
CA THR A 50 4.87 -11.53 -1.29
C THR A 50 4.48 -10.54 -2.38
N SER A 51 5.20 -10.55 -3.51
CA SER A 51 4.90 -9.71 -4.68
C SER A 51 3.51 -9.97 -5.24
N GLU A 52 3.10 -11.25 -5.32
CA GLU A 52 1.77 -11.62 -5.80
C GLU A 52 0.67 -11.18 -4.82
N GLN A 53 0.88 -11.35 -3.51
CA GLN A 53 -0.05 -10.84 -2.49
C GLN A 53 -0.19 -9.32 -2.57
N GLN A 54 0.91 -8.59 -2.79
CA GLN A 54 0.88 -7.14 -2.94
C GLN A 54 0.06 -6.72 -4.16
N LYS A 55 0.18 -7.41 -5.29
CA LYS A 55 -0.64 -7.15 -6.49
C LYS A 55 -2.12 -7.40 -6.24
N GLN A 56 -2.45 -8.49 -5.54
CA GLN A 56 -3.84 -8.82 -5.20
C GLN A 56 -4.46 -7.77 -4.26
N LEU A 57 -3.72 -7.35 -3.23
CA LEU A 57 -4.13 -6.27 -2.33
C LEU A 57 -4.31 -4.95 -3.07
N HIS A 58 -3.39 -4.59 -3.96
CA HIS A 58 -3.50 -3.38 -4.75
C HIS A 58 -4.76 -3.39 -5.64
N LYS A 59 -5.03 -4.51 -6.31
CA LYS A 59 -6.25 -4.67 -7.10
C LYS A 59 -7.52 -4.57 -6.26
N ALA A 60 -7.52 -5.16 -5.06
CA ALA A 60 -8.64 -5.05 -4.13
C ALA A 60 -8.87 -3.61 -3.68
N LEU A 61 -7.80 -2.88 -3.34
CA LEU A 61 -7.87 -1.47 -2.98
C LEU A 61 -8.41 -0.62 -4.13
N SER A 62 -7.90 -0.78 -5.36
CA SER A 62 -8.42 -0.05 -6.52
C SER A 62 -9.90 -0.34 -6.78
N SER A 63 -10.33 -1.60 -6.62
CA SER A 63 -11.75 -1.94 -6.77
C SER A 63 -12.62 -1.35 -5.67
N LEU A 64 -12.14 -1.32 -4.43
CA LEU A 64 -12.85 -0.70 -3.32
C LEU A 64 -12.95 0.81 -3.50
N GLN A 65 -11.85 1.46 -3.91
CA GLN A 65 -11.83 2.88 -4.21
C GLN A 65 -12.85 3.24 -5.29
N ALA A 66 -12.86 2.52 -6.42
CA ALA A 66 -13.84 2.75 -7.48
C ALA A 66 -15.29 2.59 -6.98
N LYS A 67 -15.57 1.58 -6.15
CA LYS A 67 -16.90 1.41 -5.54
C LYS A 67 -17.25 2.55 -4.59
N THR A 68 -16.30 3.06 -3.83
CA THR A 68 -16.52 4.21 -2.93
C THR A 68 -16.80 5.47 -3.73
N GLU A 69 -16.04 5.75 -4.79
CA GLU A 69 -16.27 6.88 -5.69
C GLU A 69 -17.63 6.77 -6.40
N ASP A 70 -18.02 5.56 -6.83
CA ASP A 70 -19.33 5.30 -7.41
C ASP A 70 -20.46 5.53 -6.39
N LEU A 71 -20.29 5.09 -5.15
CA LEU A 71 -21.26 5.28 -4.07
C LEU A 71 -21.36 6.76 -3.67
N GLU A 72 -20.24 7.48 -3.59
CA GLU A 72 -20.22 8.91 -3.34
C GLU A 72 -20.93 9.66 -4.47
N THR A 73 -20.61 9.34 -5.71
CA THR A 73 -21.28 9.90 -6.89
C THR A 73 -22.79 9.62 -6.82
N CYS A 74 -23.20 8.38 -6.53
CA CYS A 74 -24.61 8.02 -6.43
C CYS A 74 -25.32 8.71 -5.25
N SER A 75 -24.64 8.85 -4.11
CA SER A 75 -25.18 9.53 -2.94
C SER A 75 -25.31 11.03 -3.17
N CYS A 76 -24.44 11.62 -3.99
CA CYS A 76 -24.43 13.06 -4.28
C CYS A 76 -25.18 13.44 -5.57
N LYS A 77 -25.73 12.49 -6.32
CA LYS A 77 -26.47 12.74 -7.59
C LYS A 77 -27.59 13.78 -7.45
N ASN A 78 -28.26 13.79 -6.30
CA ASN A 78 -29.36 14.72 -6.02
C ASN A 78 -28.93 15.91 -5.15
N ASN A 79 -27.63 16.01 -4.82
CA ASN A 79 -27.10 17.12 -4.05
C ASN A 79 -26.78 18.28 -4.99
N LEU A 80 -27.17 19.48 -4.60
CA LEU A 80 -26.84 20.70 -5.31
C LEU A 80 -25.93 21.58 -4.45
N HIS A 81 -24.81 22.01 -5.02
CA HIS A 81 -23.91 22.98 -4.41
C HIS A 81 -24.20 24.38 -4.93
N ILE A 82 -24.68 25.26 -4.05
CA ILE A 82 -24.92 26.67 -4.34
C ILE A 82 -23.76 27.49 -3.77
N VAL A 83 -23.00 28.16 -4.63
CA VAL A 83 -21.82 28.95 -4.27
C VAL A 83 -22.12 30.44 -4.45
N GLY A 84 -21.59 31.30 -3.58
CA GLY A 84 -21.75 32.76 -3.66
C GLY A 84 -22.91 33.33 -2.84
N LEU A 85 -23.53 32.54 -1.95
CA LEU A 85 -24.49 33.04 -0.97
C LEU A 85 -23.76 33.78 0.15
N ALA A 86 -24.32 34.91 0.60
CA ALA A 86 -23.77 35.66 1.73
C ALA A 86 -23.89 34.85 3.04
N GLU A 87 -22.84 34.82 3.85
CA GLU A 87 -22.80 34.04 5.10
C GLU A 87 -23.85 34.51 6.14
N SER A 88 -24.36 35.73 6.00
CA SER A 88 -25.42 36.31 6.85
C SER A 88 -26.80 35.66 6.65
N THR A 89 -26.96 34.76 5.68
CA THR A 89 -28.25 34.14 5.34
C THR A 89 -28.61 32.94 6.23
N ASN A 90 -27.78 32.65 7.24
CA ASN A 90 -27.94 31.56 8.23
C ASN A 90 -29.12 31.72 9.21
N LEU A 91 -30.26 32.30 8.78
CA LEU A 91 -31.47 32.46 9.59
C LEU A 91 -32.29 31.16 9.61
N GLY A 92 -31.77 30.18 10.37
CA GLY A 92 -32.54 29.11 11.04
C GLY A 92 -33.21 28.03 10.18
N ASN A 93 -33.56 28.28 8.93
CA ASN A 93 -34.23 27.31 8.04
C ASN A 93 -33.70 27.42 6.60
N MET A 94 -32.51 26.88 6.37
CA MET A 94 -31.90 26.78 5.03
C MET A 94 -32.82 26.13 4.01
N GLU A 95 -33.57 25.09 4.42
CA GLU A 95 -34.49 24.38 3.55
C GLU A 95 -35.57 25.31 2.98
N LYS A 96 -36.21 26.11 3.85
CA LYS A 96 -37.20 27.10 3.42
C LYS A 96 -36.60 28.20 2.56
N TYR A 97 -35.39 28.66 2.91
CA TYR A 97 -34.68 29.67 2.14
C TYR A 97 -34.36 29.18 0.72
N VAL A 98 -33.82 27.97 0.59
CA VAL A 98 -33.48 27.37 -0.70
C VAL A 98 -34.73 27.10 -1.52
N SER A 99 -35.80 26.58 -0.92
CA SER A 99 -37.09 26.41 -1.61
C SER A 99 -37.64 27.72 -2.15
N GLN A 100 -37.59 28.80 -1.36
CA GLN A 100 -38.05 30.12 -1.81
C GLN A 100 -37.13 30.69 -2.91
N LEU A 101 -35.81 30.54 -2.76
CA LEU A 101 -34.84 30.99 -3.75
C LEU A 101 -35.10 30.35 -5.12
N PHE A 102 -35.39 29.05 -5.17
CA PHE A 102 -35.70 28.35 -6.42
C PHE A 102 -37.01 28.80 -7.06
N ILE A 103 -38.04 29.04 -6.24
CA ILE A 103 -39.32 29.58 -6.70
C ILE A 103 -39.11 30.99 -7.29
N ASP A 104 -38.34 31.84 -6.60
CA ASP A 104 -38.06 33.21 -7.02
C ASP A 104 -37.20 33.24 -8.31
N LEU A 105 -36.25 32.30 -8.48
CA LEU A 105 -35.37 32.26 -9.66
C LEU A 105 -36.03 31.68 -10.91
N MET A 106 -36.80 30.60 -10.75
CA MET A 106 -37.33 29.81 -11.88
C MET A 106 -38.82 30.05 -12.14
N GLY A 107 -39.51 30.78 -11.26
CA GLY A 107 -40.93 31.08 -11.34
C GLY A 107 -41.82 29.93 -10.84
N CYS A 108 -42.95 30.29 -10.23
CA CYS A 108 -43.93 29.33 -9.70
C CYS A 108 -44.50 28.37 -10.75
N GLU A 109 -44.45 28.73 -12.03
CA GLU A 109 -45.03 27.95 -13.14
C GLU A 109 -44.18 26.73 -13.51
N THR A 110 -42.90 26.71 -13.12
CA THR A 110 -41.97 25.61 -13.41
C THR A 110 -42.03 24.51 -12.35
N PHE A 111 -42.40 24.86 -11.11
CA PHE A 111 -42.50 23.94 -9.98
C PHE A 111 -43.95 23.79 -9.52
N SER A 112 -44.77 23.16 -10.36
CA SER A 112 -46.19 22.89 -10.09
C SER A 112 -46.42 21.90 -8.95
N ASP A 113 -45.40 21.11 -8.61
CA ASP A 113 -45.37 20.22 -7.44
C ASP A 113 -44.14 20.53 -6.57
N ILE A 114 -44.41 20.56 -5.26
CA ILE A 114 -43.55 20.92 -4.13
C ILE A 114 -42.08 20.55 -4.37
N PHE A 115 -41.22 21.55 -4.60
CA PHE A 115 -39.77 21.37 -4.54
C PHE A 115 -39.38 20.98 -3.11
N MET A 116 -39.24 19.68 -2.87
CA MET A 116 -38.92 19.12 -1.55
C MET A 116 -37.41 19.08 -1.36
N VAL A 117 -36.92 19.92 -0.45
CA VAL A 117 -35.54 19.84 0.04
C VAL A 117 -35.54 18.87 1.21
N GLU A 118 -34.81 17.76 1.09
CA GLU A 118 -34.69 16.78 2.18
C GLU A 118 -33.80 17.29 3.30
N ARG A 119 -32.66 17.91 2.96
CA ARG A 119 -31.70 18.52 3.88
C ARG A 119 -30.97 19.67 3.19
N ALA A 120 -30.71 20.75 3.92
CA ALA A 120 -29.83 21.82 3.46
C ALA A 120 -28.87 22.25 4.56
N TYR A 121 -27.59 22.39 4.21
CA TYR A 121 -26.54 22.83 5.12
C TYR A 121 -25.49 23.65 4.36
N CYS A 122 -24.80 24.52 5.09
CA CYS A 122 -23.60 25.18 4.60
C CYS A 122 -22.38 24.31 4.90
N SER A 123 -21.65 23.92 3.86
CA SER A 123 -20.31 23.36 3.99
C SER A 123 -19.29 24.49 3.81
N PHE A 124 -18.52 24.80 4.84
CA PHE A 124 -17.34 25.63 4.68
C PHE A 124 -16.21 24.77 4.10
N PRO A 125 -15.41 25.29 3.14
CA PRO A 125 -14.24 24.57 2.68
C PRO A 125 -13.31 24.31 3.87
N ILE A 126 -12.97 23.04 4.08
CA ILE A 126 -11.92 22.64 5.02
C ILE A 126 -10.61 23.14 4.41
N ALA A 127 -9.92 24.03 5.12
CA ALA A 127 -8.62 24.58 4.73
C ALA A 127 -7.49 23.55 4.87
#